data_AF-A0A1I0CSX8-F1
#
_entry.id   AF-A0A1I0CSX8-F1
#
_cell.length_a   1.000
_cell.length_b   1.000
_cell.length_c   1.000
_cell.angle_alpha   90.00
_cell.angle_beta   90.00
_cell.angle_gamma   90.00
#
_symmetry.space_group_name_H-M   'P 1'
#
loop_
_entity.id
_entity.type
_entity.pdbx_description
1 polymer ?
#
loop_
_entity_poly.entity_id
_entity_poly.type
_entity_poly.pdbx_seq_one_letter_code
_entity_poly.pdbx_strand_id
1 'polypeptide(L)'
;MKFLSILKKENEILWRIKVTSAIIFLFTQPSIVRTEGGEGQMEVTDVRIRKVAAEGKMKAIVSVTFDNEFVVHDIKIIEGQNGLFIAMPSRKMGEGDFRDIAHPINSDTRTKIQEAIFTEYEKVNEESEEEAVETISQASEA
;
A
#
# COMPACT_ATOMS: atom_id res chain seq x y z
N MET A 1 54.45 48.57 4.13
CA MET A 1 53.00 48.87 4.23
C MET A 1 52.41 49.19 2.85
N LYS A 2 52.27 48.19 1.97
CA LYS A 2 51.68 48.39 0.63
C LYS A 2 51.00 47.12 0.09
N PHE A 3 50.40 46.33 0.98
CA PHE A 3 49.76 45.05 0.62
C PHE A 3 48.35 44.86 1.18
N LEU A 4 47.82 45.83 1.95
CA LEU A 4 46.49 45.76 2.56
C LEU A 4 45.44 46.70 1.91
N SER A 5 45.79 47.40 0.83
CA SER A 5 44.86 48.30 0.12
C SER A 5 44.32 47.76 -1.22
N ILE A 6 44.60 46.48 -1.55
CA ILE A 6 44.16 45.83 -2.80
C ILE A 6 43.11 44.73 -2.56
N LEU A 7 42.60 44.54 -1.33
CA LEU A 7 41.59 43.52 -1.02
C LEU A 7 40.28 44.11 -0.47
N LYS A 8 39.95 45.36 -0.82
CA LYS A 8 38.68 45.99 -0.44
C LYS A 8 37.89 46.62 -1.59
N LYS A 9 38.30 46.38 -2.84
CA LYS A 9 37.64 46.94 -4.04
C LYS A 9 37.03 45.89 -4.99
N GLU A 10 37.26 44.60 -4.76
CA GLU A 10 36.70 43.53 -5.61
C GLU A 10 35.32 43.02 -5.17
N ASN A 11 34.86 43.35 -3.96
CA ASN A 11 33.57 42.84 -3.44
C ASN A 11 32.34 43.73 -3.70
N GLU A 12 32.48 44.93 -4.26
CA GLU A 12 31.32 45.77 -4.62
C GLU A 12 30.83 45.61 -6.07
N ILE A 13 31.68 45.14 -6.98
CA ILE A 13 31.32 44.99 -8.41
C ILE A 13 30.57 43.67 -8.64
N LEU A 14 30.93 42.62 -7.89
CA LEU A 14 30.30 41.30 -7.97
C LEU A 14 28.87 41.25 -7.43
N TRP A 15 28.49 42.17 -6.54
CA TRP A 15 27.10 42.28 -6.04
C TRP A 15 26.16 42.99 -7.02
N ARG A 16 26.68 43.81 -7.96
CA ARG A 16 25.86 44.49 -8.97
C ARG A 16 25.58 43.64 -10.20
N ILE A 17 26.43 42.64 -10.52
CA ILE A 17 26.25 41.76 -11.68
C ILE A 17 25.38 40.54 -11.35
N LYS A 18 25.32 40.11 -10.09
CA LYS A 18 24.44 38.99 -9.68
C LYS A 18 22.96 39.38 -9.57
N VAL A 19 22.62 40.67 -9.54
CA VAL A 19 21.23 41.14 -9.31
C VAL A 19 20.46 41.38 -10.62
N THR A 20 21.12 41.41 -11.78
CA THR A 20 20.45 41.53 -13.09
C THR A 20 20.20 40.21 -13.81
N SER A 21 20.75 39.09 -13.34
CA SER A 21 20.49 37.75 -13.92
C SER A 21 19.41 36.95 -13.16
N ALA A 22 18.54 37.64 -12.41
CA ALA A 22 17.44 37.02 -11.67
C ALA A 22 16.04 37.52 -12.11
N ILE A 23 15.96 38.41 -13.10
CA ILE A 23 14.70 39.13 -13.45
C ILE A 23 14.13 38.74 -14.83
N ILE A 24 14.79 37.87 -15.62
CA ILE A 24 14.31 37.49 -16.98
C ILE A 24 14.05 35.98 -17.13
N PHE A 25 13.67 35.29 -16.06
CA PHE A 25 13.22 33.88 -16.14
C PHE A 25 11.89 33.65 -15.41
N LEU A 26 11.01 34.67 -15.42
CA LEU A 26 9.65 34.59 -14.87
C LEU A 26 8.54 34.58 -15.94
N PHE A 27 8.89 34.56 -17.23
CA PHE A 27 7.88 34.48 -18.29
C PHE A 27 8.04 33.16 -19.04
N THR A 28 6.97 32.37 -19.02
CA THR A 28 6.84 31.04 -19.63
C THR A 28 7.70 29.95 -19.02
N GLN A 29 7.38 29.57 -17.78
CA GLN A 29 7.42 28.14 -17.48
C GLN A 29 6.31 27.51 -18.33
N PRO A 30 6.61 26.72 -19.39
CA PRO A 30 5.62 25.80 -19.90
C PRO A 30 5.15 24.99 -18.70
N SER A 31 3.85 24.79 -18.55
CA SER A 31 3.23 23.96 -17.54
C SER A 31 3.80 22.54 -17.64
N ILE A 32 4.97 22.34 -17.07
CA ILE A 32 5.51 21.04 -16.73
C ILE A 32 4.51 20.52 -15.72
N VAL A 33 3.75 19.51 -16.13
CA VAL A 33 3.02 18.64 -15.21
C VAL A 33 4.09 18.10 -14.27
N ARG A 34 4.25 18.76 -13.12
CA ARG A 34 4.89 18.15 -11.98
C ARG A 34 3.95 17.02 -11.61
N THR A 35 4.24 15.80 -12.04
CA THR A 35 3.86 14.67 -11.21
C THR A 35 4.69 14.84 -9.95
N GLU A 36 4.19 15.64 -9.02
CA GLU A 36 4.48 15.42 -7.62
C GLU A 36 4.00 13.98 -7.39
N GLY A 37 4.91 13.03 -7.57
CA GLY A 37 4.75 11.70 -7.05
C GLY A 37 4.72 11.87 -5.55
N GLY A 38 3.58 12.34 -5.04
CA GLY A 38 3.29 12.27 -3.63
C GLY A 38 3.50 10.81 -3.28
N GLU A 39 4.28 10.59 -2.23
CA GLU A 39 4.24 9.36 -1.45
C GLU A 39 2.85 9.26 -0.80
N GLY A 40 1.80 9.16 -1.63
CA GLY A 40 0.50 8.68 -1.20
C GLY A 40 0.70 7.20 -0.97
N GLN A 41 1.15 6.85 0.23
CA GLN A 41 1.15 5.45 0.64
C GLN A 41 -0.31 5.03 0.73
N MET A 42 -0.74 4.19 -0.20
CA MET A 42 -2.04 3.53 -0.14
C MET A 42 -2.17 2.78 1.19
N GLU A 43 -3.25 3.04 1.93
CA GLU A 43 -3.56 2.43 3.22
C GLU A 43 -4.68 1.41 3.09
N VAL A 44 -4.56 0.32 3.84
CA VAL A 44 -5.65 -0.67 3.99
C VAL A 44 -6.54 -0.21 5.14
N THR A 45 -7.77 0.16 4.80
CA THR A 45 -8.71 0.81 5.72
C THR A 45 -9.75 -0.14 6.30
N ASP A 46 -10.19 -1.13 5.52
CA ASP A 46 -11.16 -2.14 5.96
C ASP A 46 -10.78 -3.50 5.35
N VAL A 47 -10.93 -4.56 6.14
CA VAL A 47 -10.69 -5.95 5.72
C VAL A 47 -11.88 -6.78 6.17
N ARG A 48 -12.57 -7.39 5.20
CA ARG A 48 -13.74 -8.24 5.44
C ARG A 48 -13.42 -9.67 5.08
N ILE A 49 -13.60 -10.56 6.05
CA ILE A 49 -13.27 -11.97 5.90
C ILE A 49 -14.54 -12.80 5.93
N ARG A 50 -14.69 -13.66 4.92
CA ARG A 50 -15.73 -14.67 4.84
C ARG A 50 -15.06 -16.04 4.86
N LYS A 51 -15.19 -16.76 5.98
CA LYS A 51 -14.67 -18.11 6.09
C LYS A 51 -15.38 -19.07 5.15
N VAL A 52 -14.61 -20.01 4.63
CA VAL A 52 -15.09 -21.12 3.80
C VAL A 52 -14.79 -22.41 4.57
N ALA A 53 -15.66 -23.41 4.46
CA ALA A 53 -15.54 -24.66 5.19
C ALA A 53 -14.14 -25.30 5.03
N ALA A 54 -13.62 -25.87 6.12
CA ALA A 54 -12.21 -26.25 6.30
C ALA A 54 -11.70 -27.40 5.40
N GLU A 55 -12.58 -28.06 4.64
CA GLU A 55 -12.27 -29.29 3.90
C GLU A 55 -11.46 -29.05 2.60
N GLY A 56 -11.20 -27.79 2.24
CA GLY A 56 -10.47 -27.41 1.04
C GLY A 56 -9.15 -26.70 1.30
N LYS A 57 -8.38 -26.51 0.22
CA LYS A 57 -7.17 -25.65 0.23
C LYS A 57 -7.52 -24.18 0.50
N MET A 58 -8.74 -23.75 0.20
CA MET A 58 -9.19 -22.39 0.41
C MET A 58 -9.82 -22.28 1.81
N LYS A 59 -9.30 -21.39 2.64
CA LYS A 59 -9.77 -21.18 4.02
C LYS A 59 -10.76 -20.02 4.11
N ALA A 60 -10.53 -18.96 3.37
CA ALA A 60 -11.40 -17.79 3.40
C ALA A 60 -11.35 -17.00 2.10
N ILE A 61 -12.41 -16.23 1.87
CA ILE A 61 -12.51 -15.19 0.85
C ILE A 61 -12.48 -13.85 1.58
N VAL A 62 -11.68 -12.93 1.07
CA VAL A 62 -11.37 -11.65 1.66
C VAL A 62 -11.73 -10.53 0.69
N SER A 63 -12.27 -9.44 1.22
CA SER A 63 -12.41 -8.18 0.51
C SER A 63 -11.65 -7.11 1.28
N VAL A 64 -10.88 -6.30 0.56
CA VAL A 64 -10.03 -5.26 1.15
C VAL A 64 -10.41 -3.91 0.57
N THR A 65 -10.58 -2.91 1.44
CA THR A 65 -10.83 -1.52 1.07
C THR A 65 -9.56 -0.70 1.29
N PHE A 66 -9.12 -0.05 0.23
CA PHE A 66 -7.99 0.87 0.19
C PHE A 66 -8.50 2.31 0.30
N ASP A 67 -7.88 3.08 1.18
CA ASP A 67 -8.14 4.52 1.38
C ASP A 67 -9.62 4.90 1.55
N ASN A 68 -10.48 3.99 2.02
CA ASN A 68 -11.95 4.12 2.05
C ASN A 68 -12.62 4.45 0.69
N GLU A 69 -11.90 4.32 -0.42
CA GLU A 69 -12.36 4.75 -1.75
C GLU A 69 -12.40 3.60 -2.76
N PHE A 70 -11.55 2.59 -2.59
CA PHE A 70 -11.38 1.52 -3.56
C PHE A 70 -11.45 0.15 -2.90
N VAL A 71 -12.32 -0.74 -3.38
CA VAL A 71 -12.47 -2.09 -2.83
C VAL A 71 -12.03 -3.14 -3.84
N VAL A 72 -11.25 -4.11 -3.37
CA VAL A 72 -10.87 -5.30 -4.12
C VAL A 72 -11.53 -6.51 -3.47
N HIS A 73 -12.35 -7.20 -4.26
CA HIS A 73 -13.02 -8.44 -3.87
C HIS A 73 -12.25 -9.68 -4.36
N ASP A 74 -12.69 -10.85 -3.90
CA ASP A 74 -12.22 -12.16 -4.35
C ASP A 74 -10.73 -12.45 -4.10
N ILE A 75 -10.16 -11.81 -3.08
CA ILE A 75 -8.86 -12.21 -2.52
C ILE A 75 -9.08 -13.50 -1.73
N LYS A 76 -8.19 -14.50 -1.85
CA LYS A 76 -8.37 -15.82 -1.23
C LYS A 76 -7.22 -16.11 -0.28
N ILE A 77 -7.53 -16.63 0.90
CA ILE A 77 -6.54 -17.23 1.80
C ILE A 77 -6.50 -18.73 1.49
N ILE A 78 -5.32 -19.21 1.09
CA ILE A 78 -5.10 -20.59 0.67
C ILE A 78 -4.02 -21.22 1.54
N GLU A 79 -4.25 -22.45 1.97
CA GLU A 79 -3.25 -23.28 2.63
C GLU A 79 -2.42 -24.03 1.59
N GLY A 80 -1.14 -23.69 1.51
CA GLY A 80 -0.14 -24.36 0.69
C GLY A 80 0.75 -25.28 1.51
N GLN A 81 1.75 -25.88 0.86
CA GLN A 81 2.73 -26.73 1.53
C GLN A 81 3.63 -25.96 2.51
N ASN A 82 3.84 -24.67 2.26
CA ASN A 82 4.68 -23.78 3.06
C ASN A 82 3.86 -22.89 4.00
N GLY A 83 2.62 -23.29 4.32
CA GLY A 83 1.69 -22.52 5.16
C GLY A 83 0.68 -21.70 4.37
N LEU A 84 0.04 -20.77 5.08
CA LEU A 84 -1.02 -19.92 4.54
C LEU A 84 -0.44 -18.81 3.64
N PHE A 85 -1.07 -18.60 2.49
CA PHE A 85 -0.72 -17.52 1.59
C PHE A 85 -1.97 -16.88 0.98
N ILE A 86 -1.81 -15.66 0.48
CA ILE A 86 -2.88 -14.90 -0.14
C ILE A 86 -2.76 -15.02 -1.66
N ALA A 87 -3.85 -15.43 -2.30
CA ALA A 87 -4.01 -15.44 -3.74
C ALA A 87 -4.87 -14.25 -4.17
N MET A 88 -4.34 -13.46 -5.08
CA MET A 88 -5.02 -12.30 -5.66
C MET A 88 -6.17 -12.74 -6.59
N PRO A 89 -7.18 -11.88 -6.81
CA PRO A 89 -8.27 -12.18 -7.73
C PRO A 89 -7.71 -12.35 -9.14
N SER A 90 -8.00 -13.48 -9.78
CA SER A 90 -7.50 -13.80 -11.11
C SER A 90 -8.64 -14.15 -12.08
N ARG A 91 -8.45 -13.79 -13.35
CA ARG A 91 -9.38 -14.07 -14.43
C ARG A 91 -8.73 -14.98 -15.47
N LYS A 92 -9.49 -15.96 -15.96
CA LYS A 92 -9.08 -16.82 -17.08
C LYS A 92 -9.15 -16.00 -18.38
N MET A 93 -8.03 -15.90 -19.09
CA MET A 93 -7.91 -15.11 -20.33
C MET A 93 -8.07 -15.95 -21.61
N GLY A 94 -7.96 -17.29 -21.51
CA GLY A 94 -7.99 -18.19 -22.66
C GLY A 94 -7.79 -19.65 -22.26
N GLU A 95 -7.16 -20.45 -23.12
CA GLU A 95 -6.94 -21.90 -22.90
C GLU A 95 -5.85 -22.17 -21.85
N GLY A 96 -6.15 -21.91 -20.58
CA GLY A 96 -5.32 -22.28 -19.43
C GLY A 96 -4.59 -21.13 -18.75
N ASP A 97 -4.49 -19.96 -19.39
CA ASP A 97 -3.81 -18.81 -18.80
C ASP A 97 -4.69 -18.05 -17.81
N PHE A 98 -4.19 -17.87 -16.60
CA PHE A 98 -4.75 -17.02 -15.56
C PHE A 98 -3.90 -15.77 -15.41
N ARG A 99 -4.56 -14.61 -15.32
CA ARG A 99 -3.91 -13.35 -14.96
C ARG A 99 -4.61 -12.72 -13.79
N ASP A 100 -3.83 -12.15 -12.90
CA ASP A 100 -4.35 -11.38 -11.78
C ASP A 100 -5.04 -10.12 -12.30
N ILE A 101 -6.23 -9.87 -11.79
CA ILE A 101 -7.04 -8.68 -12.06
C ILE A 101 -6.48 -7.50 -11.26
N ALA A 102 -6.04 -7.77 -10.04
CA ALA A 102 -5.42 -6.80 -9.16
C ALA A 102 -4.14 -7.40 -8.60
N HIS A 103 -3.02 -6.68 -8.71
CA HIS A 103 -1.78 -7.04 -8.05
C HIS A 103 -1.08 -5.80 -7.51
N PRO A 104 -0.48 -5.84 -6.30
CA PRO A 104 0.40 -4.79 -5.85
C PRO A 104 1.64 -4.74 -6.76
N ILE A 105 2.13 -3.55 -7.06
CA ILE A 105 3.33 -3.35 -7.88
C ILE A 105 4.60 -3.46 -7.01
N ASN A 106 4.53 -2.92 -5.79
CA ASN A 106 5.67 -2.83 -4.88
C ASN A 106 5.66 -3.94 -3.84
N SER A 107 6.85 -4.40 -3.43
CA SER A 107 7.04 -5.37 -2.34
C SER A 107 6.43 -4.89 -1.04
N ASP A 108 6.62 -3.62 -0.72
CA ASP A 108 6.23 -3.07 0.58
C ASP A 108 4.71 -3.04 0.72
N THR A 109 4.01 -2.62 -0.34
CA THR A 109 2.55 -2.67 -0.42
C THR A 109 2.05 -4.11 -0.33
N ARG A 110 2.73 -5.07 -0.97
CA ARG A 110 2.38 -6.48 -0.87
C ARG A 110 2.45 -6.95 0.58
N THR A 111 3.54 -6.64 1.30
CA THR A 111 3.71 -7.01 2.71
C THR A 111 2.63 -6.38 3.58
N LYS A 112 2.38 -5.07 3.45
CA LYS A 112 1.32 -4.37 4.19
C LYS A 112 -0.06 -5.02 4.02
N ILE A 113 -0.42 -5.36 2.78
CA ILE A 113 -1.70 -6.04 2.49
C ILE A 113 -1.73 -7.43 3.15
N GLN A 114 -0.63 -8.19 3.06
CA GLN A 114 -0.58 -9.52 3.65
C GLN A 114 -0.73 -9.47 5.17
N GLU A 115 -0.01 -8.57 5.83
CA GLU A 115 -0.09 -8.38 7.28
C GLU A 115 -1.51 -7.99 7.70
N ALA A 116 -2.10 -6.97 7.07
CA ALA A 116 -3.46 -6.53 7.40
C ALA A 116 -4.50 -7.65 7.26
N ILE A 117 -4.40 -8.46 6.20
CA ILE A 117 -5.32 -9.58 5.98
C ILE A 117 -5.12 -10.69 7.03
N PHE A 118 -3.89 -11.08 7.31
CA PHE A 118 -3.62 -12.16 8.26
C PHE A 118 -3.95 -11.78 9.70
N THR A 119 -3.64 -10.54 10.10
CA THR A 119 -4.03 -10.03 11.42
C THR A 119 -5.53 -10.09 11.62
N GLU A 120 -6.33 -9.69 10.62
CA GLU A 120 -7.78 -9.77 10.74
C GLU A 120 -8.29 -11.21 10.67
N TYR A 121 -7.62 -12.08 9.91
CA TYR A 121 -7.98 -13.49 9.80
C TYR A 121 -7.80 -14.23 11.13
N GLU A 122 -6.72 -13.94 11.85
CA GLU A 122 -6.45 -14.52 13.17
C GLU A 122 -7.53 -14.13 14.17
N LYS A 123 -7.91 -12.84 14.25
CA LYS A 123 -9.00 -12.38 15.13
C LYS A 123 -10.32 -13.10 14.87
N VAL A 124 -10.74 -13.15 13.60
CA VAL A 124 -11.98 -13.84 13.24
C VAL A 124 -11.86 -15.34 13.52
N ASN A 125 -10.66 -15.92 13.42
CA ASN A 125 -10.41 -17.32 13.80
C ASN A 125 -10.64 -17.57 15.29
N GLU A 126 -10.08 -16.73 16.15
CA GLU A 126 -10.27 -16.78 17.60
C GLU A 126 -11.75 -16.62 17.99
N GLU A 127 -12.44 -15.60 17.45
CA GLU A 127 -13.87 -15.36 17.73
C GLU A 127 -14.75 -16.57 17.40
N SER A 128 -14.47 -17.27 16.29
CA SER A 128 -15.26 -18.45 15.93
C SER A 128 -15.01 -19.67 16.82
N GLU A 129 -13.82 -19.75 17.42
CA GLU A 129 -13.49 -20.82 18.36
C GLU A 129 -14.21 -20.58 19.70
N GLU A 130 -14.30 -19.32 20.14
CA GLU A 130 -15.05 -18.92 21.34
C GLU A 130 -16.56 -19.18 21.22
N GLU A 131 -17.18 -18.82 20.07
CA GLU A 131 -18.61 -19.08 19.82
C GLU A 131 -18.97 -20.59 19.80
N ALA A 132 -18.03 -21.44 19.39
CA ALA A 132 -18.21 -22.88 19.38
C ALA A 132 -18.12 -23.48 20.80
N VAL A 133 -17.34 -22.89 21.71
CA VAL A 133 -17.23 -23.35 23.11
C VAL A 133 -18.48 -22.96 23.91
N GLU A 134 -19.04 -21.78 23.68
CA GLU A 134 -20.26 -21.33 24.37
C GLU A 134 -21.49 -22.19 24.00
N THR A 135 -21.64 -22.58 22.73
CA THR A 135 -22.75 -23.44 22.28
C THR A 135 -22.70 -24.86 22.83
N ILE A 136 -21.52 -25.41 23.11
CA ILE A 136 -21.37 -26.75 23.71
C ILE A 136 -21.71 -26.72 25.21
N SER A 137 -21.44 -25.61 25.91
CA SER A 137 -21.77 -25.46 27.33
C SER A 137 -23.28 -25.40 27.61
N GLN A 138 -24.06 -24.86 26.67
CA GLN A 138 -25.52 -24.74 26.82
C GLN A 138 -26.27 -26.03 26.43
N ALA A 139 -25.64 -26.91 25.64
CA ALA A 139 -26.24 -28.19 25.24
C ALA A 139 -26.07 -29.31 26.29
N SER A 140 -25.19 -29.13 27.28
CA SER A 140 -24.96 -30.12 28.35
C SER A 140 -25.83 -29.89 29.61
N GLU A 141 -26.55 -28.77 29.67
CA GLU A 141 -27.49 -28.42 30.76
C GLU A 141 -28.97 -28.67 30.41
N ALA A 142 -29.27 -29.24 29.22
CA ALA A 142 -30.63 -29.59 28.78
C ALA A 142 -30.92 -31.09 28.80
#